data_AF-A0A0K8MAB3-F1
#
_entry.id   AF-A0A0K8MAB3-F1
#
_cell.length_a   1.000
_cell.length_b   1.000
_cell.length_c   1.000
_cell.angle_alpha   90.00
_cell.angle_beta   90.00
_cell.angle_gamma   90.00
#
_symmetry.space_group_name_H-M   'P 1'
#
loop_
_entity.id
_entity.type
_entity.pdbx_description
1 polymer ?
#
loop_
_entity_poly.entity_id
_entity_poly.type
_entity_poly.pdbx_seq_one_letter_code
_entity_poly.pdbx_strand_id
1 'polypeptide(L)'
;MRDHCCDIMENYSTSDNCFIEYVPETRSYSFYLTNHPNGTRQKMYYCFWCGSELPKDLNEEWSTILKADYGIEDAGFPWNKENIPLEFKTDEWWKKRRLIDKNPCRDQSETGVFIPMSEFTKE
;
A
#
# COMPACT_ATOMS: atom_id res chain seq x y z
N MET A 1 12.93 8.84 7.46
CA MET A 1 11.78 9.01 6.55
C MET A 1 10.94 7.77 6.73
N ARG A 2 9.63 7.89 7.01
CA ARG A 2 8.75 6.71 7.17
C ARG A 2 8.22 6.28 5.81
N ASP A 3 8.33 4.99 5.52
CA ASP A 3 7.87 4.40 4.26
C ASP A 3 6.39 4.00 4.36
N HIS A 4 5.93 3.68 5.58
CA HIS A 4 4.52 3.41 5.89
C HIS A 4 3.81 4.57 6.61
N CYS A 5 2.49 4.42 6.75
CA CYS A 5 1.60 5.46 7.29
C CYS A 5 1.93 5.86 8.73
N CYS A 6 2.15 4.88 9.62
CA CYS A 6 2.46 5.11 11.03
C CYS A 6 3.41 4.02 11.56
N ASP A 7 3.99 4.23 12.74
CA ASP A 7 4.98 3.33 13.32
C ASP A 7 4.39 1.95 13.62
N ILE A 8 3.10 1.89 13.95
CA ILE A 8 2.40 0.62 14.16
C ILE A 8 2.33 -0.16 12.84
N MET A 9 1.93 0.52 11.75
CA MET A 9 1.85 -0.11 10.42
C MET A 9 3.23 -0.56 9.94
N GLU A 10 4.27 0.24 10.18
CA GLU A 10 5.68 -0.09 9.88
C GLU A 10 6.16 -1.33 10.64
N ASN A 11 5.82 -1.42 11.93
CA ASN A 11 6.15 -2.59 12.74
C ASN A 11 5.45 -3.85 12.24
N TYR A 12 4.18 -3.74 11.83
CA TYR A 12 3.46 -4.89 11.30
C TYR A 12 3.96 -5.29 9.91
N SER A 13 4.27 -4.33 9.02
CA SER A 13 4.76 -4.62 7.66
C SER A 13 6.11 -5.32 7.62
N THR A 14 6.95 -5.14 8.65
CA THR A 14 8.30 -5.70 8.74
C THR A 14 8.41 -6.95 9.64
N SER A 15 7.34 -7.31 10.35
CA SER A 15 7.33 -8.45 11.28
C SER A 15 7.10 -9.81 10.61
N ASP A 16 7.64 -10.90 11.17
CA ASP A 16 7.41 -12.27 10.67
C ASP A 16 5.94 -12.74 10.78
N ASN A 17 5.10 -12.03 11.54
CA ASN A 17 3.66 -12.25 11.66
C ASN A 17 2.86 -11.23 10.85
N CYS A 18 3.43 -10.75 9.74
CA CYS A 18 2.84 -9.68 8.96
C CYS A 18 1.54 -10.14 8.29
N PHE A 19 0.43 -9.57 8.74
CA PHE A 19 -0.83 -9.69 8.03
C PHE A 19 -0.98 -8.68 6.89
N ILE A 20 -0.01 -7.77 6.68
CA ILE A 20 -0.08 -6.71 5.68
C ILE A 20 0.92 -6.93 4.54
N GLU A 21 0.43 -6.98 3.32
CA GLU A 21 1.27 -6.92 2.13
C GLU A 21 1.34 -5.48 1.63
N TYR A 22 2.57 -4.98 1.43
CA TYR A 22 2.81 -3.78 0.64
C TYR A 22 3.42 -4.17 -0.70
N VAL A 23 2.78 -3.75 -1.79
CA VAL A 23 3.22 -4.04 -3.16
C VAL A 23 3.76 -2.75 -3.78
N PRO A 24 5.10 -2.57 -3.85
CA PRO A 24 5.71 -1.31 -4.24
C PRO A 24 5.41 -0.90 -5.69
N GLU A 25 5.28 -1.86 -6.61
CA GLU A 25 4.98 -1.58 -8.01
C GLU A 25 3.66 -0.87 -8.24
N THR A 26 2.67 -1.11 -7.37
CA THR A 26 1.32 -0.51 -7.47
C THR A 26 1.01 0.41 -6.30
N ARG A 27 1.96 0.61 -5.37
CA ARG A 27 1.77 1.35 -4.12
C ARG A 27 0.51 0.89 -3.37
N SER A 28 0.27 -0.42 -3.36
CA SER A 28 -0.95 -0.99 -2.82
C SER A 28 -0.71 -1.66 -1.48
N TYR A 29 -1.70 -1.57 -0.61
CA TYR A 29 -1.72 -2.23 0.70
C TYR A 29 -2.86 -3.24 0.73
N SER A 30 -2.57 -4.44 1.22
CA SER A 30 -3.56 -5.49 1.40
C SER A 30 -3.35 -6.22 2.72
N PHE A 31 -4.41 -6.83 3.25
CA PHE A 31 -4.35 -7.66 4.44
C PHE A 31 -4.63 -9.14 4.09
N TYR A 32 -3.83 -10.07 4.61
CA TYR A 32 -4.05 -11.50 4.46
C TYR A 32 -5.20 -11.96 5.36
N LEU A 33 -6.31 -12.42 4.75
CA LEU A 33 -7.44 -12.97 5.51
C LEU A 33 -7.19 -14.41 5.98
N THR A 34 -6.24 -15.09 5.37
CA THR A 34 -5.81 -16.45 5.73
C THR A 34 -4.30 -16.56 5.70
N ASN A 35 -3.73 -17.41 6.56
CA ASN A 35 -2.29 -17.64 6.64
C ASN A 35 -1.79 -18.59 5.52
N HIS A 36 -2.31 -18.42 4.31
CA HIS A 36 -1.97 -19.23 3.15
C HIS A 36 -1.34 -18.34 2.06
N PRO A 37 -0.26 -18.78 1.37
CA PRO A 37 0.43 -17.95 0.37
C PRO A 37 -0.49 -17.46 -0.76
N ASN A 38 -1.44 -18.31 -1.15
CA ASN A 38 -2.48 -18.02 -2.15
C ASN A 38 -3.83 -17.68 -1.50
N GLY A 39 -3.80 -17.24 -0.24
CA GLY A 39 -4.97 -16.87 0.53
C GLY A 39 -5.65 -15.62 -0.01
N THR A 40 -6.91 -15.42 0.37
CA THR A 40 -7.65 -14.21 0.03
C THR A 40 -7.00 -12.99 0.69
N ARG A 41 -6.82 -11.94 -0.11
CA ARG A 41 -6.27 -10.66 0.34
C ARG A 41 -7.37 -9.61 0.27
N GLN A 42 -7.51 -8.82 1.33
CA GLN A 42 -8.42 -7.68 1.37
C GLN A 42 -7.62 -6.40 1.14
N LYS A 43 -7.94 -5.66 0.08
CA LYS A 43 -7.32 -4.37 -0.21
C LYS A 43 -7.65 -3.35 0.88
N MET A 44 -6.66 -2.55 1.26
CA MET A 44 -6.76 -1.51 2.29
C MET A 44 -6.75 -0.13 1.64
N TYR A 45 -7.70 0.72 2.04
CA TYR A 45 -7.76 2.13 1.65
C TYR A 45 -7.47 3.09 2.81
N TYR A 46 -7.53 2.58 4.04
CA TYR A 46 -7.27 3.33 5.27
C TYR A 46 -6.35 2.51 6.18
N CYS A 47 -5.56 3.19 6.99
CA CYS A 47 -4.78 2.54 8.05
C CYS A 47 -5.70 2.15 9.21
N PHE A 48 -5.71 0.87 9.60
CA PHE A 48 -6.56 0.40 10.71
C PHE A 48 -6.14 0.92 12.09
N TRP A 49 -4.95 1.49 12.22
CA TRP A 49 -4.43 1.95 13.50
C TRP A 49 -4.63 3.45 13.72
N CYS A 50 -4.30 4.29 12.74
CA CYS A 50 -4.46 5.74 12.87
C CYS A 50 -5.67 6.30 12.11
N GLY A 51 -6.36 5.47 11.31
CA GLY A 51 -7.55 5.90 10.55
C GLY A 51 -7.26 6.80 9.34
N SER A 52 -6.01 7.17 9.09
CA SER A 52 -5.64 7.97 7.92
C SER A 52 -5.91 7.23 6.61
N GLU A 53 -6.32 7.96 5.58
CA GLU A 53 -6.41 7.45 4.21
C GLU A 53 -5.01 7.07 3.71
N LEU A 54 -4.90 5.92 3.05
CA LEU A 54 -3.63 5.46 2.47
C LEU A 54 -3.39 6.17 1.13
N PRO A 55 -2.12 6.27 0.67
CA PRO A 55 -1.83 6.77 -0.66
C PRO A 55 -2.64 6.04 -1.72
N LYS A 56 -3.04 6.75 -2.78
CA LYS A 56 -3.85 6.16 -3.84
C LYS A 56 -3.15 4.93 -4.42
N ASP A 57 -3.91 3.86 -4.61
CA ASP A 57 -3.46 2.69 -5.34
C ASP A 57 -3.23 3.04 -6.82
N LEU A 58 -2.14 2.52 -7.39
CA LEU A 58 -1.72 2.80 -8.77
C LEU A 58 -1.92 1.59 -9.71
N ASN A 59 -2.70 0.59 -9.33
CA ASN A 59 -2.85 -0.64 -10.12
C ASN A 59 -3.52 -0.38 -11.47
N GLU A 60 -4.52 0.51 -11.49
CA GLU A 60 -5.19 0.92 -12.73
C GLU A 60 -4.21 1.67 -13.65
N GLU A 61 -3.51 2.68 -13.14
CA GLU A 61 -2.50 3.43 -13.89
C GLU A 61 -1.38 2.52 -14.41
N TRP A 62 -0.92 1.59 -13.57
CA TRP A 62 0.10 0.61 -13.92
C TRP A 62 -0.34 -0.26 -15.11
N SER A 63 -1.57 -0.78 -15.05
CA SER A 63 -2.14 -1.61 -16.13
C SER A 63 -2.38 -0.80 -17.40
N THR A 64 -2.89 0.42 -17.27
CA THR A 64 -3.15 1.32 -18.40
C THR A 64 -1.87 1.70 -19.13
N ILE A 65 -0.79 2.01 -18.41
CA ILE A 65 0.49 2.37 -19.01
C ILE A 65 1.15 1.16 -19.68
N LEU A 66 1.16 -0.01 -19.03
CA LEU A 66 1.71 -1.22 -19.65
C LEU A 66 0.98 -1.61 -20.93
N LYS A 67 -0.35 -1.43 -20.95
CA LYS A 67 -1.15 -1.65 -22.15
C LYS A 67 -0.84 -0.61 -23.24
N ALA A 68 -0.80 0.68 -22.90
CA ALA A 68 -0.64 1.76 -23.87
C ALA A 68 0.79 1.83 -24.46
N ASP A 69 1.81 1.73 -23.61
CA ASP A 69 3.21 1.99 -24.00
C ASP A 69 3.93 0.71 -24.44
N TYR A 70 3.53 -0.44 -23.90
CA TYR A 70 4.22 -1.73 -24.13
C TYR A 70 3.36 -2.79 -24.81
N GLY A 71 2.06 -2.52 -25.02
CA GLY A 71 1.13 -3.48 -25.61
C GLY A 71 0.88 -4.71 -24.74
N ILE A 72 1.17 -4.65 -23.44
CA ILE A 72 1.00 -5.77 -22.51
C ILE A 72 -0.42 -5.71 -21.96
N GLU A 73 -1.30 -6.55 -22.48
CA GLU A 73 -2.61 -6.79 -21.89
C GLU A 73 -2.47 -7.73 -20.68
N ASP A 74 -3.39 -7.65 -19.72
CA ASP A 74 -3.48 -8.62 -18.61
C ASP A 74 -2.18 -8.76 -17.80
N ALA A 75 -1.47 -7.65 -17.58
CA ALA A 75 -0.18 -7.64 -16.88
C ALA A 75 -0.24 -8.18 -15.43
N GLY A 76 -1.42 -8.20 -14.82
CA GLY A 76 -1.64 -8.79 -13.49
C GLY A 76 -1.55 -10.33 -13.46
N PHE A 77 -1.56 -11.01 -14.60
CA PHE A 77 -1.57 -12.47 -14.66
C PHE A 77 -0.16 -13.08 -14.73
N PRO A 78 0.05 -14.28 -14.14
CA PRO A 78 1.38 -14.88 -14.03
C PRO A 78 2.13 -15.05 -15.36
N TRP A 79 1.43 -15.39 -16.44
CA TRP A 79 2.05 -15.65 -17.75
C TRP A 79 2.59 -14.40 -18.45
N ASN A 80 2.14 -13.20 -18.07
CA ASN A 80 2.65 -11.94 -18.63
C ASN A 80 3.73 -11.29 -17.76
N LYS A 81 4.03 -11.83 -16.57
CA LYS A 81 5.00 -11.24 -15.63
C LYS A 81 6.43 -11.14 -16.16
N GLU A 82 6.81 -12.05 -17.06
CA GLU A 82 8.14 -12.03 -17.67
C GLU A 82 8.32 -10.86 -18.64
N ASN A 83 7.24 -10.46 -19.33
CA ASN A 83 7.25 -9.38 -20.31
C ASN A 83 7.18 -7.99 -19.69
N ILE A 84 6.86 -7.87 -18.40
CA ILE A 84 6.80 -6.60 -17.68
C ILE A 84 8.21 -5.98 -17.60
N PRO A 85 8.43 -4.73 -18.04
CA PRO A 85 9.71 -4.05 -17.90
C PRO A 85 10.14 -3.95 -16.43
N LEU A 86 11.45 -4.02 -16.18
CA LEU A 86 12.00 -4.04 -14.81
C LEU A 86 11.57 -2.83 -13.98
N GLU A 87 11.43 -1.65 -14.59
CA GLU A 87 10.99 -0.45 -13.86
C GLU A 87 9.56 -0.56 -13.32
N PHE A 88 8.70 -1.36 -13.95
CA PHE A 88 7.33 -1.63 -13.52
C PHE A 88 7.22 -2.75 -12.48
N LYS A 89 8.33 -3.42 -12.14
CA LYS A 89 8.41 -4.42 -11.06
C LYS A 89 8.80 -3.80 -9.71
N THR A 90 8.98 -2.50 -9.68
CA THR A 90 9.41 -1.73 -8.51
C THR A 90 8.66 -0.39 -8.47
N ASP A 91 8.94 0.44 -7.48
CA ASP A 91 8.35 1.78 -7.38
C ASP A 91 8.99 2.84 -8.29
N GLU A 92 10.03 2.48 -9.04
CA GLU A 92 10.79 3.38 -9.89
C GLU A 92 9.94 4.07 -10.97
N TRP A 93 9.02 3.34 -11.60
CA TRP A 93 8.23 3.88 -12.72
C TRP A 93 7.34 5.05 -12.28
N TRP A 94 6.71 4.96 -11.11
CA TRP A 94 5.79 6.00 -10.62
C TRP A 94 6.53 7.12 -9.89
N LYS A 95 7.69 6.83 -9.26
CA LYS A 95 8.58 7.86 -8.72
C LYS A 95 9.10 8.79 -9.83
N LYS A 96 9.57 8.22 -10.94
CA LYS A 96 10.04 9.00 -12.11
C LYS A 96 8.93 9.86 -12.72
N ARG A 97 7.69 9.34 -12.74
CA ARG A 97 6.50 10.04 -13.26
C ARG A 97 5.86 10.99 -12.24
N ARG A 98 6.41 11.07 -11.02
CA ARG A 98 5.93 11.94 -9.93
C ARG A 98 4.46 11.71 -9.57
N LEU A 99 3.99 10.47 -9.64
CA LEU A 99 2.62 10.08 -9.24
C LEU A 99 2.49 9.94 -7.71
N ILE A 100 3.22 10.75 -6.95
CA ILE A 100 3.27 10.69 -5.48
C ILE A 100 2.18 11.60 -4.93
N ASP A 101 1.18 11.03 -4.26
CA ASP A 101 0.19 11.83 -3.56
C ASP A 101 0.76 12.37 -2.25
N LYS A 102 0.21 13.50 -1.78
CA LYS A 102 0.44 13.95 -0.40
C LYS A 102 -0.13 12.87 0.52
N ASN A 103 0.73 12.07 1.13
CA ASN A 103 0.32 11.05 2.09
C ASN A 103 -0.29 11.76 3.32
N PRO A 104 -1.60 11.66 3.57
CA PRO A 104 -2.23 12.37 4.68
C PRO A 104 -1.70 11.87 6.03
N CYS A 105 -1.14 10.65 6.12
CA CYS A 105 -0.46 10.19 7.32
C CYS A 105 0.81 10.98 7.65
N ARG A 106 1.46 11.60 6.66
CA ARG A 106 2.67 12.43 6.89
C ARG A 106 2.33 13.79 7.49
N ASP A 107 1.09 14.26 7.35
CA ASP A 107 0.64 15.57 7.81
C ASP A 107 0.00 15.54 9.21
N GLN A 108 -0.35 14.35 9.73
CA GLN A 108 -1.02 14.19 11.03
C GLN A 108 -0.09 14.24 12.26
N SER A 109 1.24 14.36 12.09
CA SER A 109 2.16 14.50 13.22
C SER A 109 1.99 15.81 14.00
N GLU A 110 1.17 16.74 13.53
CA GLU A 110 0.93 18.03 14.20
C GLU A 110 -0.42 18.14 14.93
N THR A 111 -1.34 17.17 14.78
CA THR A 111 -2.69 17.24 15.40
C THR A 111 -3.02 16.04 16.29
N GLY A 112 -2.03 15.44 16.93
CA GLY A 112 -2.21 14.35 17.87
C GLY A 112 -3.08 14.75 19.07
N VAL A 113 -4.40 14.64 18.93
CA VAL A 113 -5.30 14.48 20.07
C VAL A 113 -5.12 13.05 20.55
N PHE A 114 -4.17 12.87 21.45
CA PHE A 114 -4.04 11.66 22.25
C PHE A 114 -5.26 11.60 23.16
N ILE A 115 -6.28 10.81 22.81
CA ILE A 115 -7.38 10.50 23.73
C ILE A 115 -6.83 9.40 24.66
N PRO A 116 -6.51 9.70 25.94
CA PRO A 116 -5.99 8.70 26.84
C PRO A 116 -7.08 7.64 27.10
N MET A 117 -6.68 6.36 27.17
CA MET A 117 -7.62 5.24 27.42
C MET A 117 -8.47 5.40 28.69
N SER A 118 -8.07 6.30 29.61
CA SER A 118 -8.86 6.67 30.80
C SER A 118 -10.21 7.33 30.49
N GLU A 119 -10.44 7.79 29.25
CA GLU A 119 -11.70 8.41 28.85
C GLU A 119 -12.75 7.42 28.33
N PHE A 120 -12.37 6.17 28.05
CA PHE A 120 -13.30 5.13 27.58
C PHE A 120 -13.97 4.34 28.73
N THR A 121 -13.66 4.67 29.99
CA THR A 121 -14.23 4.00 31.17
C THR A 121 -15.11 4.93 32.01
N LYS A 122 -15.93 5.76 31.36
CA LYS A 122 -17.05 6.41 32.05
C LYS A 122 -18.34 5.84 31.49
N GLU A 123 -19.03 5.14 32.38
CA GLU A 123 -20.33 4.47 32.22
C GLU A 123 -21.42 5.38 31.63
#